data_AF-A0A535UWW3-F1
#
_entry.id   AF-A0A535UWW3-F1
#
_cell.length_a   1.000
_cell.length_b   1.000
_cell.length_c   1.000
_cell.angle_alpha   90.00
_cell.angle_beta   90.00
_cell.angle_gamma   90.00
#
_symmetry.space_group_name_H-M   'P 1'
#
loop_
_entity.id
_entity.type
_entity.pdbx_description
1 polymer ?
#
loop_
_entity_poly.entity_id
_entity_poly.type
_entity_poly.pdbx_seq_one_letter_code
_entity_poly.pdbx_strand_id
1 'polypeptide(L)'
;MSNIGVLAIRGLAGGTVVVLFSVVGELLRPKSFAGIFAAAPSVALASLLVTTALRGETAVRASALGMIAGAIALVAACVIGIDAVKRFRALRGSAASILAWLVVAAGLYGAVLR
;
A
#
# COMPACT_ATOMS: atom_id res chain seq x y z
N MET A 1 -2.17 -26.58 -5.07
CA MET A 1 -2.40 -25.92 -3.77
C MET A 1 -3.73 -25.19 -3.83
N SER A 2 -4.70 -25.53 -2.98
CA SER A 2 -6.01 -24.86 -2.95
C SER A 2 -5.82 -23.36 -2.70
N ASN A 3 -6.56 -22.50 -3.42
CA ASN A 3 -6.40 -21.03 -3.38
C ASN A 3 -6.39 -20.43 -1.96
N ILE A 4 -7.06 -21.10 -1.01
CA ILE A 4 -7.10 -20.74 0.41
C ILE A 4 -5.71 -20.87 1.07
N GLY A 5 -4.94 -21.92 0.72
CA GLY A 5 -3.58 -22.12 1.25
C GLY A 5 -2.62 -21.02 0.82
N VAL A 6 -2.76 -20.51 -0.41
CA VAL A 6 -1.95 -19.38 -0.90
C VAL A 6 -2.32 -18.09 -0.18
N LEU A 7 -3.60 -17.84 0.07
CA LEU A 7 -4.08 -16.68 0.84
C LEU A 7 -3.59 -16.73 2.29
N ALA A 8 -3.65 -17.90 2.93
CA ALA A 8 -3.14 -18.10 4.27
C ALA A 8 -1.63 -17.83 4.35
N ILE A 9 -0.85 -18.33 3.39
CA ILE A 9 0.61 -18.06 3.33
C ILE A 9 0.88 -16.56 3.12
N ARG A 10 0.12 -15.87 2.26
CA ARG A 10 0.24 -14.40 2.10
C ARG A 10 -0.06 -13.66 3.40
N GLY A 11 -1.12 -14.06 4.10
CA GLY A 11 -1.51 -13.46 5.39
C GLY A 11 -0.45 -13.66 6.47
N LEU A 12 0.08 -14.89 6.59
CA LEU A 12 1.11 -15.21 7.57
C LEU A 12 2.44 -14.53 7.24
N ALA A 13 2.90 -14.58 5.98
CA ALA A 13 4.10 -13.87 5.55
C ALA A 13 3.95 -12.36 5.75
N GLY A 14 2.79 -11.81 5.40
CA GLY A 14 2.44 -10.41 5.65
C GLY A 14 2.52 -10.06 7.13
N GLY A 15 1.86 -10.84 7.98
CA GLY A 15 1.85 -10.65 9.43
C GLY A 15 3.24 -10.70 10.05
N THR A 16 4.09 -11.66 9.65
CA THR A 16 5.46 -11.75 10.16
C THR A 16 6.29 -10.52 9.77
N VAL A 17 6.15 -10.05 8.53
CA VAL A 17 6.83 -8.84 8.06
C VAL A 17 6.29 -7.59 8.77
N VAL A 18 4.97 -7.49 9.02
CA VAL A 18 4.33 -6.42 9.81
C VAL A 18 4.92 -6.34 11.22
N VAL A 19 5.11 -7.48 11.88
CA VAL A 19 5.71 -7.53 13.23
C VAL A 19 7.17 -7.08 13.19
N LEU A 20 7.96 -7.59 12.24
CA LEU A 20 9.36 -7.17 12.03
C LEU A 20 9.49 -5.65 11.82
N PHE A 21 8.68 -5.07 10.94
CA PHE A 21 8.70 -3.64 10.67
C PHE A 21 8.17 -2.80 11.84
N SER A 22 7.23 -3.33 12.62
CA SER A 22 6.78 -2.66 13.87
C SER A 22 7.92 -2.56 14.88
N VAL A 23 8.69 -3.65 15.08
CA VAL A 23 9.85 -3.64 15.97
C VAL A 23 10.91 -2.66 15.48
N VAL A 24 11.28 -2.71 14.19
CA VAL A 24 12.24 -1.76 13.60
C VAL A 24 11.74 -0.32 13.72
N GLY A 25 10.45 -0.09 13.51
CA GLY A 25 9.84 1.22 13.63
C GLY A 25 9.72 1.75 15.06
N GLU A 26 9.67 0.87 16.07
CA GLU A 26 9.77 1.28 17.48
C GLU A 26 11.19 1.75 17.84
N LEU A 27 12.22 1.14 17.22
CA LEU A 27 13.61 1.57 17.38
C LEU A 27 13.88 2.94 16.73
N LEU A 28 13.09 3.32 15.72
CA LEU A 28 13.23 4.59 15.00
C LEU A 28 12.34 5.67 15.62
N ARG A 29 12.93 6.81 16.03
CA ARG A 29 12.14 8.01 16.37
C ARG A 29 11.90 8.84 15.10
N PRO A 30 10.70 9.39 14.90
CA PRO A 30 9.45 9.32 15.68
C PRO A 30 8.66 7.99 15.60
N LYS A 31 8.02 7.61 16.72
CA LYS A 31 7.22 6.36 16.87
C LYS A 31 6.06 6.20 15.87
N SER A 32 5.62 7.28 15.23
CA SER A 32 4.60 7.23 14.17
C SER A 32 5.05 6.43 12.94
N PHE A 33 6.36 6.25 12.75
CA PHE A 33 6.91 5.49 11.64
C PHE A 33 6.63 4.00 11.75
N ALA A 34 6.56 3.42 12.96
CA ALA A 34 6.21 2.02 13.16
C ALA A 34 4.88 1.65 12.48
N GLY A 35 3.84 2.46 12.68
CA GLY A 35 2.53 2.22 12.05
C GLY A 35 2.55 2.35 10.53
N ILE A 36 3.23 3.37 10.00
CA ILE A 36 3.27 3.63 8.54
C ILE A 36 4.06 2.52 7.82
N PHE A 37 5.21 2.10 8.36
CA PHE A 37 6.02 1.04 7.78
C PHE A 37 5.41 -0.35 7.93
N ALA A 38 4.71 -0.60 9.04
CA ALA A 38 4.05 -1.88 9.28
C ALA A 38 2.83 -2.10 8.35
N ALA A 39 2.13 -1.04 7.92
CA ALA A 39 0.90 -1.18 7.16
C ALA A 39 1.13 -1.42 5.65
N ALA A 40 1.60 -0.40 4.92
CA ALA A 40 1.61 -0.46 3.44
C ALA A 40 2.86 -1.16 2.86
N PRO A 41 4.10 -0.85 3.29
CA PRO A 41 5.31 -1.47 2.75
C PRO A 41 5.43 -2.96 3.08
N SER A 42 5.13 -3.37 4.31
CA SER A 42 5.23 -4.77 4.74
C SER A 42 4.32 -5.71 3.95
N VAL A 43 3.07 -5.30 3.74
CA VAL A 43 2.09 -6.08 2.97
C VAL A 43 2.49 -6.16 1.50
N ALA A 44 3.05 -5.07 0.95
CA ALA A 44 3.58 -5.06 -0.41
C ALA A 44 4.76 -6.03 -0.57
N LEU A 45 5.74 -6.00 0.34
CA LEU A 45 6.89 -6.91 0.34
C LEU A 45 6.47 -8.37 0.46
N ALA A 46 5.58 -8.69 1.40
CA ALA A 46 5.08 -10.06 1.56
C ALA A 46 4.31 -10.54 0.32
N SER A 47 3.49 -9.68 -0.28
CA SER A 47 2.76 -10.02 -1.50
C SER A 47 3.70 -10.23 -2.69
N LEU A 48 4.75 -9.42 -2.84
CA LEU A 48 5.78 -9.60 -3.88
C LEU A 48 6.55 -10.90 -3.67
N LEU A 49 6.99 -11.21 -2.45
CA LEU A 49 7.69 -12.46 -2.12
C LEU A 49 6.86 -13.71 -2.45
N VAL A 50 5.56 -13.70 -2.15
CA VAL A 50 4.69 -14.81 -2.50
C VAL A 50 4.44 -14.85 -4.01
N THR A 51 4.35 -13.70 -4.68
CA THR A 51 4.15 -13.63 -6.14
C THR A 51 5.39 -14.10 -6.90
N THR A 52 6.60 -13.77 -6.43
CA THR A 52 7.86 -14.29 -6.97
C THR A 52 7.95 -15.81 -6.81
N ALA A 53 7.48 -16.35 -5.68
CA ALA A 53 7.52 -17.78 -5.42
C ALA A 53 6.49 -18.59 -6.23
N LEU A 54 5.35 -18.00 -6.61
CA LEU A 54 4.21 -18.74 -7.16
C LEU A 54 3.84 -18.44 -8.62
N ARG A 55 4.14 -17.23 -9.14
CA ARG A 55 3.55 -16.75 -10.41
C ARG A 55 4.57 -16.31 -11.48
N GLY A 56 5.87 -16.38 -11.21
CA GLY A 56 6.92 -16.06 -12.18
C GLY A 56 7.11 -14.56 -12.42
N GLU A 57 8.14 -14.21 -13.21
CA GLU A 57 8.69 -12.84 -13.30
C GLU A 57 7.72 -11.80 -13.90
N THR A 58 6.88 -12.21 -14.85
CA THR A 58 5.90 -11.32 -15.51
C THR A 58 4.81 -10.84 -14.55
N ALA A 59 4.29 -11.74 -13.70
CA ALA A 59 3.29 -11.39 -12.69
C ALA A 59 3.86 -10.47 -11.59
N VAL A 60 5.15 -10.63 -11.28
CA VAL A 60 5.88 -9.79 -10.32
C VAL A 60 6.04 -8.37 -10.86
N ARG A 61 6.46 -8.21 -12.13
CA ARG A 61 6.56 -6.88 -12.77
C ARG A 61 5.22 -6.14 -12.77
N ALA A 62 4.14 -6.81 -13.17
CA ALA A 62 2.81 -6.20 -13.18
C ALA A 62 2.36 -5.78 -11.78
N SER A 63 2.60 -6.62 -10.77
CA SER A 63 2.26 -6.30 -9.37
C SER A 63 3.10 -5.14 -8.84
N ALA A 64 4.40 -5.10 -9.14
CA ALA A 64 5.30 -4.03 -8.71
C ALA A 64 4.91 -2.67 -9.32
N LEU A 65 4.59 -2.64 -10.62
CA LEU A 65 4.13 -1.41 -11.28
C LEU A 65 2.81 -0.91 -10.70
N GLY A 66 1.86 -1.81 -10.42
CA GLY A 66 0.62 -1.46 -9.74
C GLY A 66 0.84 -0.88 -8.33
N MET A 67 1.78 -1.45 -7.57
CA MET A 67 2.16 -0.92 -6.25
C MET A 67 2.78 0.48 -6.33
N ILE A 68 3.65 0.73 -7.31
CA ILE A 68 4.25 2.06 -7.54
C ILE A 68 3.18 3.08 -7.91
N ALA A 69 2.28 2.74 -8.85
CA ALA A 69 1.18 3.62 -9.22
C ALA A 69 0.28 3.95 -8.03
N GLY A 70 -0.04 2.96 -7.19
CA GLY A 70 -0.80 3.16 -5.95
C GLY A 70 -0.08 4.04 -4.93
N ALA A 71 1.25 3.93 -4.82
CA ALA A 71 2.06 4.80 -3.95
C ALA A 71 2.03 6.26 -4.41
N ILE A 72 2.15 6.51 -5.72
CA ILE A 72 2.03 7.86 -6.30
C ILE A 72 0.64 8.44 -6.01
N ALA A 73 -0.42 7.64 -6.20
CA ALA A 73 -1.78 8.07 -5.88
C ALA A 73 -1.94 8.40 -4.39
N LEU A 74 -1.32 7.64 -3.49
CA LEU A 74 -1.36 7.90 -2.05
C LEU A 74 -0.67 9.21 -1.68
N VAL A 75 0.48 9.52 -2.29
CA VAL A 75 1.16 10.81 -2.09
C VAL A 75 0.26 11.96 -2.52
N ALA A 76 -0.37 11.86 -3.70
CA ALA A 76 -1.32 12.87 -4.17
C ALA A 76 -2.51 13.06 -3.21
N ALA A 77 -3.07 11.94 -2.72
CA ALA A 77 -4.16 11.95 -1.75
C ALA A 77 -3.76 12.58 -0.40
N CYS A 78 -2.53 12.36 0.08
CA CYS A 78 -2.00 12.99 1.28
C CYS A 78 -1.86 14.51 1.11
N VAL A 79 -1.30 14.97 -0.02
CA VAL A 79 -1.14 16.40 -0.32
C VAL A 79 -2.50 17.10 -0.39
N ILE A 80 -3.46 16.51 -1.12
CA ILE A 80 -4.81 17.05 -1.25
C ILE A 80 -5.54 17.00 0.10
N GLY A 81 -5.35 15.93 0.88
CA GLY A 81 -5.94 15.76 2.20
C GLY A 81 -5.50 16.82 3.20
N ILE A 82 -4.22 17.23 3.19
CA ILE A 82 -3.71 18.29 4.09
C ILE A 82 -4.45 19.61 3.86
N ASP A 83 -4.64 19.99 2.59
CA ASP A 83 -5.35 21.23 2.23
C ASP A 83 -6.86 21.11 2.47
N ALA A 84 -7.46 19.98 2.09
CA ALA A 84 -8.89 19.74 2.20
C ALA A 84 -9.37 19.64 3.66
N VAL A 85 -8.61 18.99 4.55
CA VAL A 85 -8.96 18.88 5.98
C VAL A 85 -8.86 20.23 6.68
N LYS A 86 -7.86 21.05 6.35
CA LYS A 86 -7.73 22.42 6.88
C LYS A 86 -8.91 23.30 6.49
N ARG A 87 -9.48 23.10 5.29
CA ARG A 87 -10.46 24.02 4.70
C ARG A 87 -11.93 23.59 4.89
N PHE A 88 -12.24 22.30 5.01
CA PHE A 88 -13.63 21.80 4.91
C PHE A 88 -14.12 20.92 6.07
N ARG A 89 -13.41 20.89 7.21
CA ARG A 89 -13.62 19.96 8.37
C ARG A 89 -13.32 18.50 8.02
N ALA A 90 -12.96 17.72 9.04
CA ALA A 90 -12.36 16.38 8.92
C ALA A 90 -13.12 15.38 8.04
N LEU A 91 -14.46 15.36 8.10
CA LEU A 91 -15.27 14.40 7.32
C LEU A 91 -15.20 14.64 5.80
N ARG A 92 -15.33 15.90 5.38
CA ARG A 92 -15.27 16.26 3.95
C ARG A 92 -13.85 16.22 3.41
N GLY A 93 -12.86 16.58 4.24
CA GLY A 93 -11.44 16.45 3.88
C GLY A 93 -11.03 14.99 3.64
N SER A 94 -11.45 14.06 4.50
CA SER A 94 -11.17 12.63 4.33
C SER A 94 -11.91 12.00 3.15
N ALA A 95 -13.14 12.42 2.86
CA ALA A 95 -13.85 11.97 1.67
C ALA A 95 -13.17 12.46 0.38
N ALA A 96 -12.71 13.71 0.37
CA ALA A 96 -11.99 14.28 -0.77
C ALA A 96 -10.64 13.60 -1.03
N SER A 97 -9.90 13.22 0.02
CA SER A 97 -8.63 12.50 -0.14
C SER A 97 -8.84 11.08 -0.68
N ILE A 98 -9.89 10.38 -0.25
CA ILE A 98 -10.27 9.06 -0.80
C ILE A 98 -10.64 9.17 -2.28
N LEU A 99 -11.44 10.18 -2.66
CA LEU A 99 -11.81 10.41 -4.06
C LEU A 99 -10.60 10.78 -4.91
N ALA A 100 -9.72 11.65 -4.42
CA ALA A 100 -8.48 12.00 -5.11
C ALA A 100 -7.59 10.77 -5.32
N TRP A 101 -7.46 9.91 -4.31
CA TRP A 101 -6.74 8.64 -4.42
C TRP A 101 -7.32 7.75 -5.52
N LEU A 102 -8.65 7.55 -5.51
CA LEU A 102 -9.35 6.73 -6.51
C LEU A 102 -9.18 7.28 -7.93
N VAL A 103 -9.32 8.60 -8.12
CA VAL A 103 -9.20 9.24 -9.43
C VAL A 103 -7.78 9.11 -9.97
N VAL A 104 -6.77 9.36 -9.14
CA VAL A 104 -5.36 9.25 -9.56
C VAL A 104 -4.98 7.79 -9.81
N ALA A 105 -5.39 6.86 -8.96
CA ALA A 105 -5.13 5.44 -9.15
C ALA A 105 -5.82 4.88 -10.41
N ALA A 106 -7.08 5.24 -10.65
CA ALA A 106 -7.81 4.84 -11.86
C ALA A 106 -7.22 5.48 -13.12
N GLY A 107 -6.81 6.75 -13.04
CA GLY A 107 -6.16 7.47 -14.13
C GLY A 107 -4.80 6.85 -14.50
N LEU A 108 -3.94 6.58 -13.52
CA LEU A 108 -2.66 5.90 -13.75
C LEU A 108 -2.85 4.47 -14.26
N TYR A 109 -3.83 3.73 -13.73
CA TYR A 109 -4.13 2.40 -14.22
C TYR A 109 -4.56 2.43 -15.70
N GLY A 110 -5.46 3.33 -16.07
CA GLY A 110 -5.93 3.48 -17.45
C GLY A 110 -4.87 4.01 -18.42
N ALA A 111 -3.95 4.85 -17.96
CA ALA A 111 -2.93 5.48 -18.80
C ALA A 111 -1.63 4.67 -18.93
N VAL A 112 -1.25 3.89 -17.91
CA VAL A 112 0.08 3.26 -17.81
C VAL A 112 0.02 1.72 -17.73
N LEU A 113 -1.06 1.14 -17.20
CA LEU A 113 -1.18 -0.31 -16.97
C LEU A 113 -2.22 -1.02 -17.86
N ARG A 114 -2.88 -0.30 -18.78
CA ARG A 114 -3.68 -0.88 -19.87
C ARG A 114 -2.79 -1.47 -20.94
#